data_AF-A0A081BRD7-F1
#
_entry.id   AF-A0A081BRD7-F1
#
_cell.length_a   1.000
_cell.length_b   1.000
_cell.length_c   1.000
_cell.angle_alpha   90.00
_cell.angle_beta   90.00
_cell.angle_gamma   90.00
#
_symmetry.space_group_name_H-M   'P 1'
#
loop_
_entity.id
_entity.type
_entity.pdbx_description
1 polymer ?
#
loop_
_entity_poly.entity_id
_entity_poly.type
_entity_poly.pdbx_seq_one_letter_code
_entity_poly.pdbx_strand_id
1 'polypeptide(L)'
;MTLSLNIGDLLIFIAVVGYAVYSVLLQKRPAIHPLSLLSVTFIMGTCMLFPFYCWEHLAWQPMPLNRITFFAVGYVAIFPSIIAYFCFNRGVELIGANRAGLFIHLMPVFGSLLAMIFLGETFRLFHGIGIALILTGIGLATKTAQR
;
A
#
# COMPACT_ATOMS: atom_id res chain seq x y z
N MET A 1 31.50 -0.36 -3.92
CA MET A 1 30.16 -0.76 -3.43
C MET A 1 29.91 -2.18 -3.88
N THR A 2 30.15 -3.17 -3.02
CA THR A 2 29.83 -4.58 -3.31
C THR A 2 28.37 -4.81 -3.00
N LEU A 3 27.58 -5.23 -3.99
CA LEU A 3 26.16 -5.54 -3.81
C LEU A 3 26.06 -6.83 -2.97
N SER A 4 25.85 -6.72 -1.67
CA SER A 4 25.60 -7.86 -0.80
C SER A 4 24.13 -8.20 -0.83
N LEU A 5 23.76 -9.32 -1.45
CA LEU A 5 22.38 -9.82 -1.39
C LEU A 5 22.09 -10.29 0.03
N ASN A 6 21.11 -9.66 0.66
CA ASN A 6 20.63 -10.02 2.00
C ASN A 6 19.34 -10.83 1.90
N ILE A 7 19.01 -11.55 2.99
CA ILE A 7 17.74 -12.28 3.11
C ILE A 7 16.54 -11.34 2.89
N GLY A 8 16.66 -10.07 3.31
CA GLY A 8 15.66 -9.04 3.07
C GLY A 8 15.37 -8.79 1.58
N ASP A 9 16.40 -8.81 0.72
CA ASP A 9 16.22 -8.61 -0.72
C ASP A 9 15.41 -9.75 -1.35
N LEU A 10 15.68 -10.99 -0.91
CA LEU A 10 14.92 -12.16 -1.33
C LEU A 10 13.45 -12.09 -0.86
N LEU A 11 13.21 -11.65 0.38
CA LEU A 11 11.86 -11.46 0.91
C LEU A 11 11.08 -10.40 0.13
N ILE A 12 11.72 -9.27 -0.20
CA ILE A 12 11.11 -8.22 -1.04
C ILE A 12 10.80 -8.77 -2.42
N PHE A 13 11.70 -9.53 -3.03
CA PHE A 13 11.48 -10.14 -4.34
C PHE A 13 10.25 -11.07 -4.33
N ILE A 14 10.14 -11.96 -3.34
CA ILE A 14 8.97 -12.83 -3.18
C ILE A 14 7.69 -12.00 -2.98
N ALA A 15 7.75 -10.94 -2.18
CA ALA A 15 6.60 -10.05 -1.94
C ALA A 15 6.13 -9.37 -3.24
N VAL A 16 7.06 -8.87 -4.06
CA VAL A 16 6.75 -8.22 -5.34
C VAL A 16 6.15 -9.22 -6.33
N VAL A 17 6.68 -10.45 -6.41
CA VAL A 17 6.11 -11.51 -7.25
C VAL A 17 4.70 -11.87 -6.78
N GLY A 18 4.49 -12.01 -5.46
CA GLY A 18 3.16 -12.26 -4.88
C GLY A 18 2.17 -11.14 -5.21
N TYR A 19 2.60 -9.88 -5.09
CA TYR A 19 1.78 -8.72 -5.45
C TYR A 19 1.44 -8.69 -6.95
N ALA A 20 2.41 -9.00 -7.82
CA ALA A 20 2.18 -9.10 -9.26
C ALA A 20 1.12 -10.16 -9.60
N VAL A 21 1.25 -11.37 -9.05
CA VAL A 21 0.25 -12.45 -9.23
C VAL A 21 -1.12 -12.02 -8.71
N TYR A 22 -1.18 -11.43 -7.52
CA TYR A 22 -2.42 -10.88 -6.95
C TYR A 22 -3.07 -9.86 -7.90
N SER A 23 -2.31 -8.91 -8.42
CA SER A 23 -2.84 -7.87 -9.33
C SER A 23 -3.44 -8.43 -10.61
N VAL A 24 -2.84 -9.48 -11.17
CA VAL A 24 -3.35 -10.16 -12.38
C VAL A 24 -4.62 -10.97 -12.05
N LEU A 25 -4.63 -11.69 -10.93
CA LEU A 25 -5.81 -12.45 -10.49
C LEU A 25 -6.98 -11.53 -10.12
N LEU A 26 -6.70 -10.35 -9.58
CA LEU A 26 -7.72 -9.36 -9.22
C LEU A 26 -8.50 -8.87 -10.45
N GLN A 27 -7.88 -8.83 -11.63
CA GLN A 27 -8.58 -8.52 -12.88
C GLN A 27 -9.58 -9.62 -13.29
N LYS A 28 -9.39 -10.85 -12.82
CA LYS A 28 -10.27 -12.01 -13.03
C LYS A 28 -11.23 -12.25 -11.85
N ARG A 29 -11.42 -11.26 -10.98
CA ARG A 29 -12.28 -11.40 -9.80
C ARG A 29 -13.72 -11.78 -10.18
N PRO A 30 -14.39 -12.66 -9.42
CA PRO A 30 -15.80 -12.95 -9.61
C PRO A 30 -16.64 -11.68 -9.39
N ALA A 31 -17.88 -11.69 -9.92
CA ALA A 31 -18.84 -10.58 -9.80
C ALA A 31 -19.44 -10.49 -8.38
N ILE A 32 -18.56 -10.31 -7.38
CA ILE A 32 -18.92 -10.10 -5.98
C ILE A 32 -18.71 -8.63 -5.60
N HIS A 33 -19.44 -8.18 -4.59
CA HIS A 33 -19.31 -6.82 -4.08
C HIS A 33 -17.84 -6.56 -3.64
N PRO A 34 -17.19 -5.46 -4.06
CA PRO A 34 -15.78 -5.19 -3.76
C PRO A 34 -15.44 -5.25 -2.27
N LEU A 35 -16.38 -4.82 -1.42
CA LEU A 35 -16.24 -4.89 0.03
C LEU A 35 -16.18 -6.33 0.55
N SER A 36 -16.96 -7.25 -0.04
CA SER A 36 -16.94 -8.66 0.35
C SER A 36 -15.63 -9.32 -0.05
N LEU A 37 -15.11 -9.00 -1.25
CA LEU A 37 -13.79 -9.47 -1.69
C LEU A 37 -12.69 -8.97 -0.74
N LEU A 38 -12.73 -7.71 -0.35
CA LEU A 38 -11.79 -7.11 0.60
C LEU A 38 -11.86 -7.78 1.98
N SER A 39 -13.05 -7.95 2.53
CA SER A 39 -13.24 -8.60 3.83
C SER A 39 -12.68 -10.03 3.83
N VAL A 40 -12.98 -10.82 2.80
CA VAL A 40 -12.43 -12.19 2.67
C VAL A 40 -10.91 -12.14 2.55
N THR A 41 -10.37 -11.23 1.75
CA THR A 41 -8.91 -11.08 1.57
C THR A 41 -8.22 -10.70 2.89
N PHE A 42 -8.80 -9.79 3.67
CA PHE A 42 -8.26 -9.38 4.97
C PHE A 42 -8.38 -10.49 6.01
N ILE A 43 -9.49 -11.23 6.06
CA ILE A 43 -9.64 -12.38 6.96
C ILE A 43 -8.61 -13.45 6.61
N MET A 44 -8.51 -13.83 5.33
CA MET A 44 -7.53 -14.82 4.88
C MET A 44 -6.09 -14.35 5.14
N GLY A 45 -5.77 -13.09 4.83
CA GLY A 45 -4.46 -12.50 5.11
C GLY A 45 -4.14 -12.50 6.60
N THR A 46 -5.11 -12.17 7.45
CA THR A 46 -4.97 -12.23 8.91
C THR A 46 -4.73 -13.67 9.37
N CYS A 47 -5.51 -14.63 8.90
CA CYS A 47 -5.32 -16.05 9.22
C CYS A 47 -3.95 -16.58 8.78
N MET A 48 -3.45 -16.14 7.62
CA MET A 48 -2.12 -16.52 7.13
C MET A 48 -1.00 -15.87 7.94
N LEU A 49 -1.16 -14.62 8.37
CA LEU A 49 -0.16 -13.89 9.17
C LEU A 49 -0.18 -14.26 10.66
N PHE A 50 -1.33 -14.68 11.19
CA PHE A 50 -1.51 -15.02 12.60
C PHE A 50 -0.48 -16.04 13.15
N PRO A 51 -0.18 -17.18 12.48
CA PRO A 51 0.84 -18.11 12.97
C PRO A 51 2.25 -17.48 13.00
N PHE A 52 2.59 -16.63 12.03
CA PHE A 52 3.87 -15.91 12.03
C PHE A 52 3.95 -14.89 13.15
N TYR A 53 2.85 -14.17 13.42
CA TYR A 53 2.75 -13.28 14.57
C TYR A 53 2.94 -14.05 15.89
N CYS A 54 2.25 -15.19 16.07
CA CYS A 54 2.43 -16.01 17.26
C CYS A 54 3.88 -16.51 17.41
N TRP A 55 4.51 -16.93 16.31
CA TRP A 55 5.91 -17.36 16.33
C TRP A 55 6.84 -16.20 16.72
N GLU A 56 6.73 -15.04 16.08
CA GLU A 56 7.56 -13.87 16.40
C GLU A 56 7.38 -13.43 17.86
N HIS A 57 6.13 -13.42 18.34
CA HIS A 57 5.80 -13.05 19.72
C HIS A 57 6.41 -14.00 20.75
N LEU A 58 6.47 -15.30 20.46
CA LEU A 58 7.00 -16.33 21.36
C LEU A 58 8.53 -16.47 21.27
N ALA A 59 9.12 -16.32 20.09
CA ALA A 59 10.53 -16.66 19.84
C ALA A 59 11.49 -15.46 19.81
N TRP A 60 11.01 -14.24 19.59
CA TRP A 60 11.88 -13.08 19.36
C TRP A 60 11.58 -11.91 20.30
N GLN A 61 10.57 -11.10 19.96
CA GLN A 61 10.23 -9.88 20.66
C GLN A 61 8.71 -9.78 20.74
N PRO A 62 8.10 -9.92 21.93
CA PRO A 62 6.67 -9.74 22.05
C PRO A 62 6.30 -8.30 21.74
N MET A 63 5.26 -8.14 20.91
CA MET A 63 4.67 -6.84 20.63
C MET A 63 4.28 -6.13 21.94
N PRO A 64 4.75 -4.91 22.21
CA PRO A 64 4.43 -4.22 23.45
C PRO A 64 2.95 -3.86 23.47
N LEU A 65 2.19 -4.51 24.35
CA LEU A 65 0.76 -4.25 24.57
C LEU A 65 0.56 -2.98 25.41
N ASN A 66 0.93 -1.84 24.85
CA ASN A 66 0.73 -0.52 25.46
C ASN A 66 -0.32 0.30 24.69
N ARG A 67 -0.75 1.42 25.27
CA ARG A 67 -1.76 2.30 24.66
C ARG A 67 -1.32 2.83 23.29
N ILE A 68 -0.04 3.13 23.12
CA ILE A 68 0.51 3.67 21.86
C ILE A 68 0.34 2.65 20.75
N THR A 69 0.75 1.41 20.99
CA THR A 69 0.60 0.31 20.03
C THR A 69 -0.87 0.07 19.67
N PHE A 70 -1.76 0.09 20.66
CA PHE A 70 -3.20 -0.07 20.42
C PHE A 70 -3.75 1.04 19.51
N PHE A 71 -3.43 2.30 19.77
CA PHE A 71 -3.84 3.42 18.93
C PHE A 71 -3.19 3.40 17.55
N ALA A 72 -1.93 2.97 17.44
CA ALA A 72 -1.24 2.83 16.16
C ALA A 72 -1.88 1.76 15.28
N VAL A 73 -2.16 0.58 15.83
CA VAL A 73 -2.87 -0.50 15.11
C VAL A 73 -4.27 -0.05 14.72
N GLY A 74 -5.00 0.59 15.64
CA GLY A 74 -6.34 1.13 15.37
C GLY A 74 -6.32 2.17 14.24
N TYR A 75 -5.33 3.07 14.24
CA TYR A 75 -5.14 4.06 13.18
C TYR A 75 -4.93 3.38 11.82
N VAL A 76 -4.03 2.40 11.73
CA VAL A 76 -3.74 1.68 10.47
C VAL A 76 -4.93 0.84 10.00
N ALA A 77 -5.68 0.23 10.92
CA ALA A 77 -6.86 -0.55 10.57
C ALA A 77 -8.00 0.33 10.02
N ILE A 78 -8.20 1.53 10.57
CA ILE A 78 -9.33 2.37 10.19
C ILE A 78 -9.00 3.23 8.96
N PHE A 79 -7.89 3.97 8.98
CA PHE A 79 -7.63 5.02 7.99
C PHE A 79 -7.05 4.46 6.68
N PRO A 80 -5.81 3.93 6.63
CA PRO A 80 -5.23 3.45 5.38
C PRO A 80 -5.81 2.11 4.92
N SER A 81 -6.57 1.40 5.77
CA SER A 81 -7.28 0.20 5.36
C SER A 81 -8.74 0.51 5.02
N ILE A 82 -9.65 0.57 5.99
CA ILE A 82 -11.09 0.63 5.71
C ILE A 82 -11.48 1.89 4.91
N ILE A 83 -11.10 3.07 5.39
CA ILE A 83 -11.51 4.34 4.76
C ILE A 83 -10.86 4.49 3.39
N ALA A 84 -9.55 4.26 3.27
CA ALA A 84 -8.84 4.40 2.00
C ALA A 84 -9.41 3.46 0.93
N TYR A 85 -9.68 2.19 1.26
CA TYR A 85 -10.29 1.26 0.31
C TYR A 85 -11.73 1.66 -0.07
N PHE A 86 -12.50 2.20 0.88
CA PHE A 86 -13.85 2.70 0.58
C PHE A 86 -13.80 3.88 -0.41
N CYS A 87 -12.94 4.87 -0.13
CA CYS A 87 -12.71 6.01 -1.02
C CYS A 87 -12.18 5.58 -2.39
N PHE A 88 -11.24 4.63 -2.43
CA PHE A 88 -10.68 4.12 -3.68
C PHE A 88 -11.73 3.38 -4.51
N ASN A 89 -12.52 2.51 -3.91
CA ASN A 89 -13.61 1.81 -4.60
C ASN A 89 -14.64 2.79 -5.16
N ARG A 90 -15.02 3.81 -4.38
CA ARG A 90 -15.92 4.86 -4.85
C ARG A 90 -15.31 5.67 -5.99
N GLY A 91 -14.01 5.97 -5.92
CA GLY A 91 -13.27 6.61 -7.01
C GLY A 91 -13.29 5.76 -8.28
N VAL A 92 -12.99 4.46 -8.17
CA VAL A 92 -13.04 3.50 -9.28
C VAL A 92 -14.43 3.45 -9.92
N GLU A 93 -15.50 3.49 -9.12
CA GLU A 93 -16.89 3.52 -9.61
C GLU A 93 -17.20 4.82 -10.38
N LEU A 94 -16.70 5.96 -9.91
CA LEU A 94 -16.99 7.27 -10.50
C LEU A 94 -16.17 7.58 -11.77
N ILE A 95 -14.89 7.21 -11.81
CA ILE A 95 -13.96 7.59 -12.90
C ILE A 95 -13.36 6.40 -13.66
N GLY A 96 -13.70 5.16 -13.29
CA GLY A 96 -13.18 3.94 -13.88
C GLY A 96 -11.81 3.52 -13.33
N ALA A 97 -11.54 2.20 -13.36
CA ALA A 97 -10.33 1.60 -12.79
C ALA A 97 -9.02 2.12 -13.40
N ASN A 98 -9.01 2.38 -14.71
CA ASN A 98 -7.82 2.87 -15.42
C ASN A 98 -7.38 4.26 -14.92
N ARG A 99 -8.33 5.17 -14.68
CA ARG A 99 -8.02 6.52 -14.18
C ARG A 99 -7.76 6.52 -12.68
N ALA A 100 -8.55 5.77 -11.91
CA ALA A 100 -8.35 5.66 -10.46
C ALA A 100 -6.99 5.03 -10.10
N GLY A 101 -6.52 4.04 -10.88
CA GLY A 101 -5.21 3.41 -10.67
C GLY A 101 -4.02 4.36 -10.74
N LEU A 102 -4.11 5.41 -11.59
CA LEU A 102 -3.04 6.42 -11.70
C LEU A 102 -2.81 7.17 -10.39
N PHE A 103 -3.83 7.33 -9.55
CA PHE A 103 -3.71 8.03 -8.27
C PHE A 103 -2.92 7.25 -7.22
N ILE A 104 -2.73 5.94 -7.38
CA ILE A 104 -1.86 5.14 -6.50
C ILE A 104 -0.41 5.66 -6.58
N HIS A 105 0.01 6.25 -7.70
CA HIS A 105 1.33 6.85 -7.83
C HIS A 105 1.51 8.13 -7.00
N LEU A 106 0.45 8.71 -6.43
CA LEU A 106 0.57 9.80 -5.45
C LEU A 106 1.01 9.31 -4.07
N MET A 107 0.91 8.01 -3.76
CA MET A 107 1.32 7.47 -2.47
C MET A 107 2.75 7.87 -2.06
N PRO A 108 3.79 7.77 -2.91
CA PRO A 108 5.12 8.26 -2.59
C PRO A 108 5.21 9.79 -2.42
N VAL A 109 4.37 10.57 -3.11
CA VAL A 109 4.31 12.03 -2.94
C VAL A 109 3.82 12.37 -1.54
N PHE A 110 2.67 11.82 -1.14
CA PHE A 110 2.14 12.02 0.20
C PHE A 110 3.04 11.40 1.28
N GLY A 111 3.62 10.22 1.03
CA GLY A 111 4.56 9.58 1.94
C GLY A 111 5.77 10.45 2.24
N SER A 112 6.39 11.01 1.20
CA SER A 112 7.54 11.92 1.35
C SER A 112 7.14 13.21 2.08
N LEU A 113 6.01 13.82 1.73
CA LEU A 113 5.52 15.04 2.38
C LEU A 113 5.20 14.82 3.86
N LEU A 114 4.52 13.72 4.18
CA LEU A 114 4.19 13.35 5.56
C LEU A 114 5.48 13.03 6.35
N ALA A 115 6.47 12.39 5.76
CA ALA A 115 7.76 12.16 6.40
C ALA A 115 8.50 13.47 6.71
N MET A 116 8.47 14.45 5.81
CA MET A 116 9.04 15.77 6.07
C MET A 116 8.32 16.50 7.21
N ILE A 117 6.98 16.44 7.24
CA ILE A 117 6.16 17.14 8.24
C ILE A 117 6.26 16.47 9.62
N PHE A 118 6.11 15.16 9.68
CA PHE A 118 5.96 14.42 10.95
C PHE A 118 7.25 13.80 11.46
N LEU A 119 8.16 13.37 10.56
CA LEU A 119 9.45 12.78 10.93
C LEU A 119 10.59 13.80 10.85
N GLY A 120 10.34 15.01 10.36
CA GLY A 120 11.35 16.06 10.23
C GLY A 120 12.39 15.78 9.14
N GLU A 121 12.08 14.92 8.17
CA GLU A 121 12.98 14.65 7.06
C GLU A 121 13.23 15.91 6.22
N THR A 122 14.48 16.14 5.84
CA THR A 122 14.84 17.32 5.03
C THR A 122 14.40 17.14 3.59
N PHE A 123 13.71 18.14 3.04
CA PHE A 123 13.47 18.19 1.60
C PHE A 123 14.80 18.23 0.84
N ARG A 124 14.88 17.41 -0.20
CA ARG A 124 16.04 17.30 -1.09
C ARG A 124 15.56 17.38 -2.53
N LEU A 125 16.45 17.80 -3.43
CA LEU A 125 16.11 18.04 -4.84
C LEU A 125 15.45 16.82 -5.51
N PHE A 126 15.87 15.60 -5.16
CA PHE A 126 15.29 14.38 -5.70
C PHE A 126 13.82 14.17 -5.32
N HIS A 127 13.37 14.67 -4.16
CA HIS A 127 11.96 14.64 -3.80
C HIS A 127 11.15 15.52 -4.76
N GLY A 128 11.63 16.74 -5.03
CA GLY A 128 11.00 17.66 -5.95
C GLY A 128 10.91 17.11 -7.38
N ILE A 129 12.02 16.54 -7.87
CA ILE A 129 12.07 15.91 -9.20
C ILE A 129 11.10 14.71 -9.26
N GLY A 130 11.08 13.86 -8.24
CA GLY A 130 10.16 12.71 -8.17
C GLY A 130 8.69 13.15 -8.19
N ILE A 131 8.33 14.15 -7.38
CA ILE A 131 6.96 14.69 -7.34
C ILE A 131 6.59 15.27 -8.71
N ALA A 132 7.47 16.05 -9.33
CA ALA A 132 7.23 16.62 -10.65
C ALA A 132 7.00 15.53 -11.70
N LEU A 133 7.84 14.49 -11.74
CA LEU A 133 7.71 13.38 -12.68
C LEU A 133 6.37 12.64 -12.51
N ILE A 134 5.95 12.37 -11.27
CA ILE A 134 4.68 11.70 -10.97
C ILE A 134 3.50 12.55 -11.48
N LEU A 135 3.46 13.83 -11.12
CA LEU A 135 2.38 14.74 -11.54
C LEU A 135 2.31 14.87 -13.07
N THR A 136 3.46 14.96 -13.72
CA THR A 136 3.54 15.05 -15.19
C THR A 136 3.04 13.76 -15.85
N GLY A 137 3.46 12.60 -15.34
CA GLY A 137 3.03 11.29 -15.84
C GLY A 137 1.52 11.09 -15.73
N ILE A 138 0.92 11.47 -14.60
CA ILE A 138 -0.53 11.38 -14.40
C ILE A 138 -1.27 12.34 -15.33
N GLY A 139 -0.76 13.58 -15.49
CA GLY A 139 -1.34 14.55 -16.40
C GLY A 139 -1.36 14.08 -17.86
N LEU A 140 -0.26 13.47 -18.32
CA LEU A 140 -0.15 12.90 -19.67
C LEU A 140 -1.07 11.68 -19.85
N ALA A 141 -1.04 10.73 -18.91
CA ALA A 141 -1.85 9.52 -18.97
C ALA A 141 -3.36 9.83 -18.94
N THR A 142 -3.78 10.81 -18.14
CA THR A 142 -5.18 11.23 -18.04
C THR A 142 -5.66 11.92 -19.31
N LYS A 143 -4.81 12.74 -19.96
CA LYS A 143 -5.13 13.39 -21.24
C LYS A 143 -5.26 12.39 -22.39
N THR A 144 -4.39 11.38 -22.45
CA THR A 144 -4.45 10.36 -23.50
C THR A 144 -5.67 9.45 -23.33
N ALA A 145 -6.06 9.12 -22.10
CA ALA A 145 -7.25 8.31 -21.81
C ALA A 145 -8.60 9.05 -22.01
N GLN A 146 -8.58 10.32 -22.45
CA GLN A 146 -9.77 11.10 -22.86
C GLN A 146 -9.93 11.18 -24.38
N ARG A 147 -8.91 10.79 -25.17
CA ARG A 147 -8.99 10.62 -26.62
C ARG A 147 -9.35 9.18 -26.97
#